data_AF-A0A846U2J0-F1
#
_entry.id   AF-A0A846U2J0-F1
#
_cell.length_a   1.000
_cell.length_b   1.000
_cell.length_c   1.000
_cell.angle_alpha   90.00
_cell.angle_beta   90.00
_cell.angle_gamma   90.00
#
_symmetry.space_group_name_H-M   'P 1'
#
loop_
_entity.id
_entity.type
_entity.pdbx_description
1 polymer ?
#
loop_
_entity_poly.entity_id
_entity_poly.type
_entity_poly.pdbx_seq_one_letter_code
_entity_poly.pdbx_strand_id
1 'polypeptide(L)'
;MARSSQNGHQQVLEALLAGIKGEASAVDFYSRLAQSAPNQRHKKAIQQALEDKQVHLKQFTDLFITLTGQSPQYQIEQVEFDSYQEGLKKAYETEVEDYHEYRNSYLLTQYLPVGNVFFRAFADEIEHATRFGCLRQEGPVRLKDYGKQPFTIDIEEASLQNETFRTAIWTGNKLQVTVMSIDVGDDIGLEVHETGDQFIRVEEGEALVQMGDSKDNLDFESRVSDDFAIMIPEGKWHNVTNIGDSKLKVYVIYAPPEHPFGTVHQTKADAMEAE
;
A
#
# COMPACT_ATOMS: atom_id res chain seq x y z
N MET A 1 -7.73 -52.22 16.10
CA MET A 1 -8.23 -51.35 15.01
C MET A 1 -9.12 -50.19 15.51
N ALA A 2 -9.89 -50.33 16.60
CA ALA A 2 -10.74 -49.21 17.09
C ALA A 2 -9.99 -48.06 17.80
N ARG A 3 -8.86 -48.33 18.49
CA ARG A 3 -8.08 -47.30 19.19
C ARG A 3 -7.34 -46.32 18.26
N SER A 4 -6.99 -46.73 17.04
CA SER A 4 -6.28 -45.86 16.08
C SER A 4 -7.20 -44.88 15.37
N SER A 5 -8.48 -45.22 15.13
CA SER A 5 -9.43 -44.31 14.48
C SER A 5 -9.99 -43.25 15.43
N GLN A 6 -10.18 -43.57 16.71
CA GLN A 6 -10.54 -42.58 17.74
C GLN A 6 -9.46 -41.51 17.94
N ASN A 7 -8.18 -41.92 17.90
CA ASN A 7 -7.06 -41.00 18.07
C ASN A 7 -6.93 -40.00 16.90
N GLY A 8 -7.16 -40.46 15.66
CA GLY A 8 -7.14 -39.59 14.48
C GLY A 8 -8.30 -38.59 14.44
N HIS A 9 -9.50 -38.99 14.88
CA HIS A 9 -10.65 -38.08 14.93
C HIS A 9 -10.47 -36.98 15.98
N GLN A 10 -9.93 -37.32 17.15
CA GLN A 10 -9.59 -36.37 18.21
C GLN A 10 -8.57 -35.33 17.71
N GLN A 11 -7.49 -35.79 17.07
CA GLN A 11 -6.44 -34.93 16.51
C GLN A 11 -6.96 -33.94 15.46
N VAL A 12 -7.90 -34.38 14.60
CA VAL A 12 -8.53 -33.50 13.61
C VAL A 12 -9.35 -32.41 14.28
N LEU A 13 -10.12 -32.73 15.32
CA LEU A 13 -10.91 -31.74 16.04
C LEU A 13 -10.03 -30.73 16.79
N GLU A 14 -8.93 -31.20 17.37
CA GLU A 14 -7.94 -30.34 18.02
C GLU A 14 -7.27 -29.40 17.02
N ALA A 15 -6.88 -29.90 15.84
CA ALA A 15 -6.32 -29.07 14.76
C ALA A 15 -7.32 -28.04 14.23
N LEU A 16 -8.59 -28.42 14.06
CA LEU A 16 -9.65 -27.48 13.65
C LEU A 16 -9.86 -26.40 14.70
N LEU A 17 -9.90 -26.75 15.98
CA LEU A 17 -10.07 -25.76 17.05
C LEU A 17 -8.87 -24.82 17.15
N ALA A 18 -7.65 -25.34 16.96
CA ALA A 18 -6.43 -24.54 16.88
C ALA A 18 -6.48 -23.56 15.70
N GLY A 19 -6.84 -24.03 14.50
CA GLY A 19 -7.02 -23.17 13.33
C GLY A 19 -8.08 -22.08 13.55
N ILE A 20 -9.25 -22.42 14.10
CA ILE A 20 -10.29 -21.42 14.44
C ILE A 20 -9.75 -20.34 15.37
N LYS A 21 -8.99 -20.73 16.39
CA LYS A 21 -8.39 -19.79 17.34
C LYS A 21 -7.34 -18.91 16.66
N GLY A 22 -6.47 -19.51 15.83
CA GLY A 22 -5.43 -18.80 15.07
C GLY A 22 -6.05 -17.76 14.13
N GLU A 23 -6.98 -18.18 13.27
CA GLU A 23 -7.67 -17.30 12.33
C GLU A 23 -8.41 -16.16 13.04
N ALA A 24 -9.13 -16.43 14.13
CA ALA A 24 -9.84 -15.39 14.86
C ALA A 24 -8.90 -14.38 15.52
N SER A 25 -7.73 -14.83 15.97
CA SER A 25 -6.70 -13.97 16.55
C SER A 25 -6.01 -13.12 15.48
N ALA A 26 -5.73 -13.70 14.30
CA ALA A 26 -5.21 -12.99 13.14
C ALA A 26 -6.20 -11.93 12.63
N VAL A 27 -7.51 -12.22 12.60
CA VAL A 27 -8.55 -11.25 12.20
C VAL A 27 -8.54 -10.01 13.10
N ASP A 28 -8.48 -10.19 14.43
CA ASP A 28 -8.37 -9.06 15.36
C ASP A 28 -7.08 -8.27 15.13
N PHE A 29 -5.94 -8.99 15.07
CA PHE A 29 -4.62 -8.39 14.92
C PHE A 29 -4.49 -7.59 13.62
N TYR A 30 -4.88 -8.16 12.47
CA TYR A 30 -4.76 -7.52 11.17
C TYR A 30 -5.73 -6.36 10.99
N SER A 31 -6.89 -6.40 11.65
CA SER A 31 -7.78 -5.23 11.70
C SER A 31 -7.08 -4.02 12.34
N ARG A 32 -6.40 -4.21 13.47
CA ARG A 32 -5.64 -3.15 14.16
C ARG A 32 -4.38 -2.74 13.39
N LEU A 33 -3.69 -3.69 12.78
CA LEU A 33 -2.49 -3.43 11.97
C LEU A 33 -2.83 -2.61 10.70
N ALA A 34 -3.94 -2.92 10.03
CA ALA A 34 -4.41 -2.17 8.87
C ALA A 34 -4.76 -0.71 9.19
N GLN A 35 -5.29 -0.45 10.39
CA GLN A 35 -5.55 0.92 10.87
C GLN A 35 -4.26 1.71 11.13
N SER A 36 -3.16 1.01 11.42
CA SER A 36 -1.85 1.59 11.67
C SER A 36 -0.99 1.73 10.42
N ALA A 37 -1.52 1.37 9.24
CA ALA A 37 -0.79 1.38 7.98
C ALA A 37 -0.41 2.82 7.56
N PRO A 38 0.83 3.04 7.07
CA PRO A 38 1.33 4.39 6.73
C PRO A 38 0.72 4.96 5.45
N ASN A 39 0.21 4.11 4.55
CA ASN A 39 -0.35 4.51 3.26
C ASN A 39 -1.42 3.49 2.78
N GLN A 40 -2.13 3.82 1.70
CA GLN A 40 -3.21 2.99 1.16
C GLN A 40 -2.73 1.63 0.64
N ARG A 41 -1.53 1.56 0.04
CA ARG A 41 -0.95 0.30 -0.44
C ARG A 41 -0.75 -0.70 0.70
N HIS A 42 -0.10 -0.27 1.78
CA HIS A 42 0.09 -1.07 2.99
C HIS A 42 -1.25 -1.49 3.58
N LYS A 43 -2.21 -0.56 3.67
CA LYS A 43 -3.54 -0.83 4.19
C LYS A 43 -4.27 -1.89 3.37
N LYS A 44 -4.29 -1.75 2.04
CA LYS A 44 -4.92 -2.69 1.10
C LYS A 44 -4.27 -4.08 1.16
N ALA A 45 -2.94 -4.13 1.24
CA ALA A 45 -2.20 -5.37 1.38
C ALA A 45 -2.59 -6.13 2.68
N ILE A 46 -2.67 -5.42 3.82
CA ILE A 46 -3.09 -6.04 5.09
C ILE A 46 -4.58 -6.43 5.05
N GLN A 47 -5.44 -5.60 4.43
CA GLN A 47 -6.87 -5.88 4.28
C GLN A 47 -7.13 -7.14 3.47
N GLN A 48 -6.36 -7.40 2.42
CA GLN A 48 -6.49 -8.61 1.63
C GLN A 48 -6.18 -9.86 2.48
N ALA A 49 -5.09 -9.84 3.26
CA ALA A 49 -4.79 -10.92 4.19
C ALA A 49 -5.90 -11.09 5.25
N LEU A 50 -6.42 -9.98 5.79
CA LEU A 50 -7.54 -9.99 6.74
C LEU A 50 -8.81 -10.66 6.17
N GLU A 51 -9.16 -10.37 4.90
CA GLU A 51 -10.31 -10.98 4.23
C GLU A 51 -10.14 -12.50 4.08
N ASP A 52 -8.94 -12.95 3.70
CA ASP A 52 -8.62 -14.38 3.60
C ASP A 52 -8.75 -15.08 4.97
N LYS A 53 -8.23 -14.47 6.05
CA LYS A 53 -8.39 -15.00 7.43
C LYS A 53 -9.86 -15.13 7.84
N GLN A 54 -10.72 -14.17 7.46
CA GLN A 54 -12.16 -14.27 7.72
C GLN A 54 -12.81 -15.43 6.97
N VAL A 55 -12.37 -15.67 5.72
CA VAL A 55 -12.84 -16.81 4.91
C VAL A 55 -12.40 -18.13 5.55
N HIS A 56 -11.15 -18.26 5.99
CA HIS A 56 -10.66 -19.47 6.66
C HIS A 56 -11.33 -19.71 8.01
N LEU A 57 -11.48 -18.67 8.84
CA LEU A 57 -12.20 -18.76 10.12
C LEU A 57 -13.60 -19.35 9.92
N LYS A 58 -14.32 -18.86 8.90
CA LYS A 58 -15.64 -19.37 8.55
C LYS A 58 -15.57 -20.83 8.11
N GLN A 59 -14.65 -21.18 7.22
CA GLN A 59 -14.50 -22.56 6.72
C GLN A 59 -14.17 -23.56 7.83
N PHE A 60 -13.23 -23.23 8.72
CA PHE A 60 -12.90 -24.09 9.86
C PHE A 60 -14.07 -24.22 10.83
N THR A 61 -14.77 -23.11 11.13
CA THR A 61 -15.93 -23.11 12.01
C THR A 61 -17.07 -23.97 11.46
N ASP A 62 -17.42 -23.80 10.19
CA ASP A 62 -18.47 -24.58 9.52
C ASP A 62 -18.15 -26.07 9.53
N LEU A 63 -16.87 -26.42 9.30
CA LEU A 63 -16.40 -27.79 9.32
C LEU A 63 -16.42 -28.39 10.74
N PHE A 64 -16.00 -27.64 11.75
CA PHE A 64 -16.07 -28.07 13.15
C PHE A 64 -17.52 -28.35 13.57
N ILE A 65 -18.46 -27.44 13.24
CA ILE A 65 -19.89 -27.63 13.53
C ILE A 65 -20.42 -28.86 12.79
N THR A 66 -20.02 -29.06 11.54
CA THR A 66 -20.44 -30.23 10.74
C THR A 66 -19.99 -31.56 11.38
N LEU A 67 -18.79 -31.60 11.97
CA LEU A 67 -18.25 -32.82 12.58
C LEU A 67 -18.74 -33.07 14.01
N THR A 68 -19.05 -32.00 14.77
CA THR A 68 -19.35 -32.11 16.21
C THR A 68 -20.82 -31.84 16.55
N GLY A 69 -21.55 -31.14 15.68
CA GLY A 69 -22.88 -30.61 15.95
C GLY A 69 -22.89 -29.45 16.95
N GLN A 70 -21.73 -28.92 17.36
CA GLN A 70 -21.59 -27.88 18.37
C GLN A 70 -20.77 -26.71 17.84
N SER A 71 -21.06 -25.51 18.35
CA SER A 71 -20.22 -24.35 18.09
C SER A 71 -18.87 -24.48 18.81
N PRO A 72 -17.76 -24.09 18.17
CA PRO A 72 -16.45 -24.12 18.81
C PRO A 72 -16.38 -23.13 19.98
N GLN A 73 -15.72 -23.52 21.06
CA GLN A 73 -15.42 -22.64 22.19
C GLN A 73 -13.93 -22.29 22.20
N TYR A 74 -13.61 -21.01 22.04
CA TYR A 74 -12.24 -20.51 22.01
C TYR A 74 -12.18 -19.09 22.58
N GLN A 75 -10.97 -18.63 22.88
CA GLN A 75 -10.68 -17.26 23.27
C GLN A 75 -9.66 -16.68 22.29
N ILE A 76 -9.93 -15.46 21.84
CA ILE A 76 -9.05 -14.70 20.94
C ILE A 76 -7.79 -14.32 21.73
N GLU A 77 -6.62 -14.59 21.16
CA GLU A 77 -5.36 -14.11 21.70
C GLU A 77 -5.03 -12.75 21.10
N GLN A 78 -5.02 -11.73 21.95
CA GLN A 78 -4.74 -10.36 21.50
C GLN A 78 -3.23 -10.18 21.32
N VAL A 79 -2.79 -10.07 20.08
CA VAL A 79 -1.39 -9.77 19.74
C VAL A 79 -1.16 -8.26 19.88
N GLU A 80 -0.38 -7.89 20.89
CA GLU A 80 0.05 -6.50 21.12
C GLU A 80 1.25 -6.13 20.24
N PHE A 81 1.36 -4.85 19.83
CA PHE A 81 2.50 -4.32 19.11
C PHE A 81 2.65 -2.81 19.38
N ASP A 82 3.90 -2.33 19.53
CA ASP A 82 4.19 -0.94 19.89
C ASP A 82 4.41 -0.05 18.66
N SER A 83 4.70 -0.64 17.50
CA SER A 83 4.89 0.07 16.23
C SER A 83 4.40 -0.71 15.03
N TYR A 84 4.09 -0.01 13.93
CA TYR A 84 3.67 -0.64 12.68
C TYR A 84 4.69 -1.67 12.14
N GLN A 85 5.98 -1.35 12.22
CA GLN A 85 7.07 -2.26 11.81
C GLN A 85 7.18 -3.50 12.70
N GLU A 86 6.97 -3.34 14.00
CA GLU A 86 6.88 -4.48 14.91
C GLU A 86 5.66 -5.36 14.60
N GLY A 87 4.51 -4.74 14.32
CA GLY A 87 3.30 -5.42 13.90
C GLY A 87 3.52 -6.24 12.63
N LEU A 88 4.12 -5.65 11.59
CA LEU A 88 4.47 -6.39 10.37
C LEU A 88 5.46 -7.54 10.61
N LYS A 89 6.43 -7.36 11.52
CA LYS A 89 7.34 -8.44 11.91
C LYS A 89 6.59 -9.59 12.58
N LYS A 90 5.71 -9.30 13.53
CA LYS A 90 4.89 -10.31 14.21
C LYS A 90 3.96 -11.03 13.23
N ALA A 91 3.28 -10.30 12.35
CA ALA A 91 2.46 -10.87 11.29
C ALA A 91 3.26 -11.85 10.42
N TYR A 92 4.43 -11.43 9.93
CA TYR A 92 5.32 -12.30 9.17
C TYR A 92 5.71 -13.59 9.92
N GLU A 93 6.09 -13.47 11.20
CA GLU A 93 6.50 -14.62 12.02
C GLU A 93 5.31 -15.58 12.24
N THR A 94 4.12 -15.05 12.52
CA THR A 94 2.88 -15.83 12.69
C THR A 94 2.49 -16.58 11.42
N GLU A 95 2.46 -15.93 10.24
CA GLU A 95 2.11 -16.60 8.97
C GLU A 95 3.06 -17.77 8.64
N VAL A 96 4.36 -17.63 8.97
CA VAL A 96 5.33 -18.71 8.76
C VAL A 96 5.10 -19.87 9.72
N GLU A 97 4.71 -19.58 10.97
CA GLU A 97 4.34 -20.59 11.96
C GLU A 97 3.05 -21.32 11.54
N ASP A 98 2.00 -20.59 11.19
CA ASP A 98 0.70 -21.11 10.76
C ASP A 98 0.83 -21.99 9.50
N TYR A 99 1.67 -21.59 8.53
CA TYR A 99 2.03 -22.43 7.37
C TYR A 99 2.52 -23.82 7.80
N HIS A 100 3.41 -23.88 8.79
CA HIS A 100 3.94 -25.16 9.27
C HIS A 100 2.85 -25.99 9.97
N GLU A 101 1.99 -25.38 10.77
CA GLU A 101 0.91 -26.05 11.48
C GLU A 101 -0.17 -26.61 10.54
N TYR A 102 -0.62 -25.80 9.57
CA TYR A 102 -1.63 -26.20 8.60
C TYR A 102 -1.13 -27.24 7.61
N ARG A 103 0.13 -27.12 7.16
CA ARG A 103 0.76 -28.17 6.35
C ARG A 103 0.81 -29.50 7.10
N ASN A 104 1.19 -29.49 8.38
CA ASN A 104 1.23 -30.71 9.18
C ASN A 104 -0.18 -31.30 9.37
N SER A 105 -1.18 -30.44 9.62
CA SER A 105 -2.59 -30.86 9.76
C SER A 105 -3.16 -31.47 8.47
N TYR A 106 -2.82 -30.90 7.31
CA TYR A 106 -3.13 -31.46 6.00
C TYR A 106 -2.53 -32.87 5.80
N LEU A 107 -1.27 -33.07 6.18
CA LEU A 107 -0.57 -34.35 6.00
C LEU A 107 -1.06 -35.45 6.96
N LEU A 108 -1.66 -35.09 8.09
CA LEU A 108 -2.11 -36.03 9.12
C LEU A 108 -3.55 -36.52 8.91
N THR A 109 -4.38 -35.77 8.18
CA THR A 109 -5.79 -36.14 7.98
C THR A 109 -5.99 -37.10 6.81
N GLN A 110 -6.86 -38.09 7.00
CA GLN A 110 -7.34 -38.98 5.92
C GLN A 110 -8.72 -38.55 5.39
N TYR A 111 -9.32 -37.52 6.00
CA TYR A 111 -10.65 -37.04 5.63
C TYR A 111 -10.53 -35.85 4.66
N LEU A 112 -10.86 -36.10 3.40
CA LEU A 112 -10.61 -35.18 2.28
C LEU A 112 -11.21 -33.77 2.49
N PRO A 113 -12.42 -33.58 3.05
CA PRO A 113 -12.93 -32.24 3.33
C PRO A 113 -12.07 -31.46 4.33
N VAL A 114 -11.54 -32.11 5.37
CA VAL A 114 -10.59 -31.47 6.31
C VAL A 114 -9.29 -31.15 5.60
N GLY A 115 -8.76 -32.08 4.81
CA GLY A 115 -7.55 -31.85 4.01
C GLY A 115 -7.68 -30.63 3.09
N ASN A 116 -8.82 -30.46 2.43
CA ASN A 116 -9.04 -29.34 1.51
C ASN A 116 -9.05 -27.98 2.21
N VAL A 117 -9.60 -27.87 3.43
CA VAL A 117 -9.62 -26.61 4.17
C VAL A 117 -8.21 -26.24 4.61
N PHE A 118 -7.46 -27.18 5.20
CA PHE A 118 -6.06 -26.93 5.57
C PHE A 118 -5.16 -26.66 4.37
N PHE A 119 -5.41 -27.31 3.22
CA PHE A 119 -4.65 -27.08 2.00
C PHE A 119 -4.76 -25.63 1.51
N ARG A 120 -5.99 -25.10 1.51
CA ARG A 120 -6.23 -23.71 1.10
C ARG A 120 -5.59 -22.74 2.08
N ALA A 121 -5.85 -22.93 3.37
CA ALA A 121 -5.29 -22.08 4.42
C ALA A 121 -3.77 -21.99 4.30
N PHE A 122 -3.02 -23.11 4.32
CA PHE A 122 -1.55 -23.03 4.27
C PHE A 122 -0.99 -22.40 2.98
N ALA A 123 -1.69 -22.52 1.85
CA ALA A 123 -1.26 -21.89 0.61
C ALA A 123 -1.34 -20.36 0.71
N ASP A 124 -2.42 -19.86 1.31
CA ASP A 124 -2.67 -18.45 1.54
C ASP A 124 -1.69 -17.89 2.61
N GLU A 125 -1.32 -18.67 3.64
CA GLU A 125 -0.29 -18.30 4.63
C GLU A 125 1.07 -17.93 3.99
N ILE A 126 1.51 -18.68 2.96
CA ILE A 126 2.77 -18.37 2.26
C ILE A 126 2.68 -17.04 1.51
N GLU A 127 1.52 -16.78 0.88
CA GLU A 127 1.28 -15.52 0.19
C GLU A 127 1.32 -14.35 1.19
N HIS A 128 0.66 -14.50 2.33
CA HIS A 128 0.62 -13.50 3.39
C HIS A 128 2.00 -13.25 4.00
N ALA A 129 2.77 -14.30 4.30
CA ALA A 129 4.16 -14.18 4.76
C ALA A 129 5.03 -13.41 3.74
N THR A 130 4.87 -13.70 2.45
CA THR A 130 5.59 -12.98 1.39
C THR A 130 5.19 -11.50 1.38
N ARG A 131 3.89 -11.21 1.45
CA ARG A 131 3.33 -9.86 1.46
C ARG A 131 3.82 -9.05 2.66
N PHE A 132 3.70 -9.56 3.89
CA PHE A 132 4.23 -8.89 5.08
C PHE A 132 5.76 -8.74 5.02
N GLY A 133 6.48 -9.73 4.47
CA GLY A 133 7.92 -9.64 4.22
C GLY A 133 8.30 -8.47 3.31
N CYS A 134 7.55 -8.23 2.23
CA CYS A 134 7.73 -7.07 1.35
C CYS A 134 7.47 -5.76 2.08
N LEU A 135 6.31 -5.64 2.76
CA LEU A 135 5.94 -4.42 3.51
C LEU A 135 6.97 -4.05 4.61
N ARG A 136 7.66 -5.05 5.19
CA ARG A 136 8.73 -4.80 6.20
C ARG A 136 9.98 -4.18 5.61
N GLN A 137 10.28 -4.46 4.34
CA GLN A 137 11.44 -3.88 3.66
C GLN A 137 11.17 -2.45 3.19
N GLU A 138 9.89 -2.10 3.05
CA GLU A 138 9.39 -0.77 2.76
C GLU A 138 9.39 0.07 4.07
N GLY A 139 10.53 0.71 4.36
CA GLY A 139 10.63 1.72 5.40
C GLY A 139 10.10 3.08 4.89
N PRO A 140 9.72 4.02 5.77
CA PRO A 140 9.21 5.33 5.35
C PRO A 140 10.20 6.02 4.41
N VAL A 141 9.72 6.40 3.23
CA VAL A 141 10.56 6.95 2.17
C VAL A 141 11.13 8.29 2.63
N ARG A 142 12.45 8.40 2.72
CA ARG A 142 13.10 9.66 3.13
C ARG A 142 13.10 10.64 1.96
N LEU A 143 12.20 11.63 2.02
CA LEU A 143 12.12 12.72 1.05
C LEU A 143 13.30 13.69 1.24
N LYS A 144 14.21 13.66 0.29
CA LYS A 144 15.30 14.62 0.10
C LYS A 144 15.83 14.49 -1.32
N ASP A 145 16.55 15.50 -1.78
CA ASP A 145 17.22 15.43 -3.07
C ASP A 145 18.47 14.55 -2.99
N TYR A 146 18.48 13.42 -3.73
CA TYR A 146 19.62 12.51 -3.80
C TYR A 146 20.68 12.93 -4.84
N GLY A 147 20.41 13.99 -5.59
CA GLY A 147 21.32 14.57 -6.58
C GLY A 147 21.71 13.56 -7.65
N LYS A 148 22.93 13.64 -8.17
CA LYS A 148 23.39 12.82 -9.31
C LYS A 148 23.70 11.35 -8.96
N GLN A 149 23.32 10.88 -7.78
CA GLN A 149 23.59 9.50 -7.36
C GLN A 149 22.62 8.52 -8.04
N PRO A 150 23.03 7.28 -8.33
CA PRO A 150 22.11 6.20 -8.65
C PRO A 150 21.08 6.05 -7.53
N PHE A 151 19.80 6.12 -7.88
CA PHE A 151 18.73 6.20 -6.91
C PHE A 151 17.48 5.49 -7.43
N THR A 152 16.85 4.72 -6.56
CA THR A 152 15.56 4.05 -6.79
C THR A 152 14.66 4.37 -5.62
N ILE A 153 13.40 4.64 -5.91
CA ILE A 153 12.39 5.04 -4.93
C ILE A 153 11.03 4.50 -5.41
N ASP A 154 10.16 4.16 -4.48
CA ASP A 154 8.74 4.02 -4.77
C ASP A 154 8.15 5.43 -4.92
N ILE A 155 7.93 5.85 -6.16
CA ILE A 155 7.54 7.24 -6.48
C ILE A 155 6.09 7.53 -6.08
N GLU A 156 5.22 6.52 -6.13
CA GLU A 156 3.82 6.61 -5.68
C GLU A 156 3.83 6.89 -4.18
N GLU A 157 4.52 6.07 -3.38
CA GLU A 157 4.64 6.28 -1.94
C GLU A 157 5.27 7.64 -1.61
N ALA A 158 6.34 8.01 -2.32
CA ALA A 158 7.02 9.30 -2.13
C ALA A 158 6.09 10.50 -2.36
N SER A 159 5.22 10.40 -3.37
CA SER A 159 4.25 11.45 -3.72
C SER A 159 3.12 11.52 -2.72
N LEU A 160 2.53 10.38 -2.35
CA LEU A 160 1.42 10.30 -1.42
C LEU A 160 1.79 10.80 -0.02
N GLN A 161 2.99 10.49 0.48
CA GLN A 161 3.44 10.93 1.81
C GLN A 161 3.89 12.40 1.86
N ASN A 162 4.16 13.03 0.71
CA ASN A 162 4.70 14.38 0.68
C ASN A 162 3.62 15.38 1.07
N GLU A 163 3.87 16.19 2.09
CA GLU A 163 2.95 17.23 2.55
C GLU A 163 3.39 18.65 2.15
N THR A 164 4.56 18.79 1.53
CA THR A 164 5.07 20.09 1.09
C THR A 164 4.51 20.47 -0.27
N PHE A 165 4.41 21.76 -0.56
CA PHE A 165 4.02 22.23 -1.90
C PHE A 165 4.96 21.66 -2.98
N ARG A 166 6.28 21.68 -2.75
CA ARG A 166 7.28 21.09 -3.65
C ARG A 166 8.46 20.54 -2.87
N THR A 167 8.85 19.31 -3.14
CA THR A 167 10.12 18.74 -2.67
C THR A 167 10.87 18.10 -3.83
N ALA A 168 12.09 18.57 -4.10
CA ALA A 168 13.01 17.90 -5.01
C ALA A 168 13.52 16.61 -4.37
N ILE A 169 13.37 15.50 -5.08
CA ILE A 169 13.86 14.18 -4.65
C ILE A 169 15.06 13.71 -5.46
N TRP A 170 15.28 14.27 -6.64
CA TRP A 170 16.47 13.96 -7.44
C TRP A 170 16.76 15.07 -8.46
N THR A 171 17.96 15.65 -8.42
CA THR A 171 18.41 16.65 -9.40
C THR A 171 19.66 16.18 -10.16
N GLY A 172 19.49 15.90 -11.45
CA GLY A 172 20.53 15.46 -12.37
C GLY A 172 21.14 16.59 -13.20
N ASN A 173 21.82 16.22 -14.29
CA ASN A 173 22.29 17.18 -15.30
C ASN A 173 21.26 17.46 -16.41
N LYS A 174 20.26 16.59 -16.54
CA LYS A 174 19.34 16.54 -17.70
C LYS A 174 17.88 16.44 -17.31
N LEU A 175 17.59 16.05 -16.08
CA LEU A 175 16.25 16.07 -15.53
C LEU A 175 16.29 16.31 -14.02
N GLN A 176 15.17 16.78 -13.49
CA GLN A 176 14.89 16.88 -12.07
C GLN A 176 13.55 16.23 -11.79
N VAL A 177 13.44 15.55 -10.65
CA VAL A 177 12.20 14.95 -10.17
C VAL A 177 11.79 15.61 -8.85
N THR A 178 10.56 16.09 -8.79
CA THR A 178 9.96 16.66 -7.59
C THR A 178 8.64 15.95 -7.27
N VAL A 179 8.27 15.92 -5.99
CA VAL A 179 6.92 15.55 -5.53
C VAL A 179 6.23 16.79 -4.99
N MET A 180 4.92 16.89 -5.17
CA MET A 180 4.13 18.06 -4.82
C MET A 180 2.80 17.66 -4.17
N SER A 181 2.31 18.52 -3.29
CA SER A 181 1.00 18.40 -2.64
C SER A 181 0.27 19.73 -2.79
N ILE A 182 -0.79 19.75 -3.59
CA ILE A 182 -1.55 20.96 -3.90
C ILE A 182 -2.86 20.95 -3.13
N ASP A 183 -3.10 21.99 -2.34
CA ASP A 183 -4.34 22.13 -1.58
C ASP A 183 -5.55 22.32 -2.50
N VAL A 184 -6.75 22.07 -1.97
CA VAL A 184 -8.00 22.17 -2.73
C VAL A 184 -8.22 23.60 -3.20
N GLY A 185 -8.46 23.78 -4.50
CA GLY A 185 -8.66 25.09 -5.12
C GLY A 185 -7.37 25.85 -5.43
N ASP A 186 -6.21 25.37 -4.97
CA ASP A 186 -4.90 25.87 -5.39
C ASP A 186 -4.47 25.24 -6.72
N ASP A 187 -3.44 25.83 -7.30
CA ASP A 187 -2.79 25.39 -8.55
C ASP A 187 -1.27 25.32 -8.39
N ILE A 188 -0.61 24.61 -9.30
CA ILE A 188 0.86 24.56 -9.37
C ILE A 188 1.42 25.95 -9.71
N GLY A 189 0.83 26.64 -10.68
CA GLY A 189 1.29 27.92 -11.19
C GLY A 189 1.16 27.96 -12.71
N LEU A 190 0.89 29.14 -13.26
CA LEU A 190 0.91 29.35 -14.70
C LEU A 190 2.35 29.56 -15.17
N GLU A 191 2.93 28.51 -15.73
CA GLU A 191 4.36 28.41 -16.06
C GLU A 191 4.57 28.22 -17.57
N VAL A 192 5.79 28.51 -18.05
CA VAL A 192 6.27 28.16 -19.40
C VAL A 192 7.76 27.82 -19.32
N HIS A 193 8.15 26.69 -19.89
CA HIS A 193 9.56 26.31 -19.98
C HIS A 193 10.07 26.58 -21.40
N GLU A 194 10.96 27.56 -21.56
CA GLU A 194 11.52 27.94 -22.86
C GLU A 194 12.41 26.84 -23.48
N THR A 195 12.90 25.93 -22.64
CA THR A 195 13.73 24.81 -23.08
C THR A 195 13.30 23.55 -22.35
N GLY A 196 13.14 22.46 -23.09
CA GLY A 196 12.81 21.16 -22.53
C GLY A 196 11.32 20.92 -22.32
N ASP A 197 10.99 19.63 -22.23
CA ASP A 197 9.64 19.18 -21.92
C ASP A 197 9.49 18.96 -20.41
N GLN A 198 8.25 18.96 -19.95
CA GLN A 198 7.88 18.60 -18.58
C GLN A 198 6.84 17.49 -18.60
N PHE A 199 6.96 16.61 -17.61
CA PHE A 199 6.03 15.52 -17.36
C PHE A 199 5.46 15.67 -15.96
N ILE A 200 4.14 15.52 -15.81
CA ILE A 200 3.48 15.44 -14.50
C ILE A 200 2.64 14.17 -14.47
N ARG A 201 2.67 13.41 -13.37
CA ARG A 201 1.71 12.33 -13.12
C ARG A 201 0.92 12.62 -11.86
N VAL A 202 -0.38 12.33 -11.94
CA VAL A 202 -1.31 12.39 -10.80
C VAL A 202 -1.33 11.03 -10.10
N GLU A 203 -1.04 11.04 -8.81
CA GLU A 203 -1.05 9.86 -7.92
C GLU A 203 -2.28 9.85 -6.99
N GLU A 204 -2.87 11.02 -6.71
CA GLU A 204 -4.12 11.14 -5.95
C GLU A 204 -4.79 12.47 -6.24
N GLY A 205 -6.13 12.49 -6.27
CA GLY A 205 -6.94 13.70 -6.44
C GLY A 205 -7.45 13.93 -7.86
N GLU A 206 -8.09 15.07 -8.07
CA GLU A 206 -8.66 15.49 -9.36
C GLU A 206 -8.14 16.88 -9.74
N ALA A 207 -7.73 17.05 -11.00
CA ALA A 207 -7.19 18.31 -11.48
C ALA A 207 -7.77 18.74 -12.83
N LEU A 208 -7.77 20.06 -13.04
CA LEU A 208 -7.95 20.69 -14.35
C LEU A 208 -6.57 21.06 -14.90
N VAL A 209 -6.28 20.57 -16.10
CA VAL A 209 -5.06 20.88 -16.84
C VAL A 209 -5.42 21.84 -17.96
N GLN A 210 -4.69 22.94 -18.06
CA GLN A 210 -4.84 23.92 -19.13
C GLN A 210 -3.50 24.17 -19.81
N MET A 211 -3.46 24.22 -21.15
CA MET A 211 -2.24 24.50 -21.91
C MET A 211 -2.51 25.35 -23.16
N GLY A 212 -1.51 26.08 -23.64
CA GLY A 212 -1.61 26.85 -24.88
C GLY A 212 -0.32 27.51 -25.34
N ASP A 213 -0.38 28.17 -26.50
CA ASP A 213 0.77 28.88 -27.11
C ASP A 213 1.06 30.25 -26.47
N SER A 214 0.13 30.79 -25.68
CA SER A 214 0.33 32.06 -24.97
C SER A 214 -0.39 32.08 -23.63
N LYS A 215 0.07 32.94 -22.73
CA LYS A 215 -0.51 33.15 -21.40
C LYS A 215 -2.01 33.50 -21.43
N ASP A 216 -2.44 34.18 -22.49
CA ASP A 216 -3.82 34.65 -22.66
C ASP A 216 -4.70 33.69 -23.49
N ASN A 217 -4.14 32.59 -24.01
CA ASN A 217 -4.84 31.62 -24.84
C ASN A 217 -4.42 30.18 -24.51
N LEU A 218 -5.05 29.62 -23.46
CA LEU A 218 -4.94 28.21 -23.07
C LEU A 218 -6.09 27.42 -23.71
N ASP A 219 -5.91 26.99 -24.95
CA ASP A 219 -6.94 26.36 -25.78
C ASP A 219 -7.09 24.85 -25.58
N PHE A 220 -6.15 24.22 -24.89
CA PHE A 220 -6.27 22.86 -24.39
C PHE A 220 -6.77 22.87 -22.95
N GLU A 221 -7.82 22.09 -22.68
CA GLU A 221 -8.33 21.86 -21.33
C GLU A 221 -8.69 20.39 -21.15
N SER A 222 -8.28 19.80 -20.03
CA SER A 222 -8.60 18.40 -19.71
C SER A 222 -8.75 18.20 -18.21
N ARG A 223 -9.72 17.36 -17.82
CA ARG A 223 -9.83 16.86 -16.44
C ARG A 223 -9.04 15.58 -16.31
N VAL A 224 -8.25 15.49 -15.26
CA VAL A 224 -7.40 14.34 -14.97
C VAL A 224 -7.59 13.90 -13.52
N SER A 225 -7.35 12.63 -13.26
CA SER A 225 -7.41 12.02 -11.94
C SER A 225 -6.19 11.13 -11.74
N ASP A 226 -6.18 10.36 -10.66
CA ASP A 226 -5.25 9.25 -10.46
C ASP A 226 -5.00 8.43 -11.75
N ASP A 227 -3.76 7.98 -11.92
CA ASP A 227 -3.16 7.31 -13.08
C ASP A 227 -2.99 8.12 -14.37
N PHE A 228 -3.45 9.38 -14.43
CA PHE A 228 -3.21 10.22 -15.61
C PHE A 228 -1.79 10.80 -15.64
N ALA A 229 -1.22 10.80 -16.84
CA ALA A 229 0.00 11.52 -17.16
C ALA A 229 -0.29 12.76 -18.00
N ILE A 230 0.43 13.84 -17.73
CA ILE A 230 0.33 15.13 -18.39
C ILE A 230 1.67 15.39 -19.07
N MET A 231 1.64 15.46 -20.41
CA MET A 231 2.81 15.76 -21.24
C MET A 231 2.76 17.24 -21.60
N ILE A 232 3.75 18.02 -21.17
CA ILE A 232 3.85 19.46 -21.43
C ILE A 232 5.03 19.68 -22.38
N PRO A 233 4.76 19.98 -23.66
CA PRO A 233 5.82 20.28 -24.62
C PRO A 233 6.56 21.59 -24.30
N GLU A 234 7.83 21.67 -24.69
CA GLU A 234 8.64 22.89 -24.69
C GLU A 234 7.86 24.10 -25.25
N GLY A 235 7.93 25.23 -24.54
CA GLY A 235 7.33 26.50 -24.95
C GLY A 235 5.82 26.62 -24.73
N LYS A 236 5.14 25.59 -24.20
CA LYS A 236 3.71 25.69 -23.86
C LYS A 236 3.51 26.35 -22.50
N TRP A 237 2.65 27.37 -22.50
CA TRP A 237 2.07 27.88 -21.26
C TRP A 237 1.14 26.82 -20.70
N HIS A 238 1.23 26.54 -19.40
CA HIS A 238 0.42 25.51 -18.78
C HIS A 238 0.14 25.79 -17.31
N ASN A 239 -0.95 25.23 -16.80
CA ASN A 239 -1.28 25.23 -15.38
C ASN A 239 -2.04 23.94 -15.02
N VAL A 240 -1.90 23.50 -13.77
CA VAL A 240 -2.65 22.38 -13.19
C VAL A 240 -3.30 22.86 -11.90
N THR A 241 -4.63 22.87 -11.88
CA THR A 241 -5.43 23.34 -10.74
C THR A 241 -6.10 22.14 -10.05
N ASN A 242 -5.99 22.04 -8.73
CA ASN A 242 -6.73 21.05 -7.96
C ASN A 242 -8.21 21.46 -7.90
N ILE A 243 -9.08 20.66 -8.53
CA ILE A 243 -10.53 20.88 -8.59
C ILE A 243 -11.32 19.86 -7.79
N GLY A 244 -10.65 18.94 -7.10
CA GLY A 244 -11.25 17.90 -6.27
C GLY A 244 -11.66 18.39 -4.89
N ASP A 245 -11.91 17.43 -3.99
CA ASP A 245 -12.28 17.66 -2.59
C ASP A 245 -11.19 17.23 -1.58
N SER A 246 -10.06 16.74 -2.08
CA SER A 246 -8.87 16.36 -1.32
C SER A 246 -7.60 16.99 -1.92
N LYS A 247 -6.46 16.85 -1.22
CA LYS A 247 -5.18 17.32 -1.76
C LYS A 247 -4.83 16.55 -3.04
N LEU A 248 -4.31 17.26 -4.02
CA LEU A 248 -3.78 16.67 -5.25
C LEU A 248 -2.32 16.28 -5.00
N LYS A 249 -1.99 14.99 -5.18
CA LYS A 249 -0.63 14.46 -5.09
C LYS A 249 -0.10 14.20 -6.49
N VAL A 250 1.02 14.83 -6.82
CA VAL A 250 1.68 14.65 -8.12
C VAL A 250 3.18 14.49 -7.95
N TYR A 251 3.80 13.79 -8.89
CA TYR A 251 5.22 14.00 -9.15
C TYR A 251 5.43 14.66 -10.50
N VAL A 252 6.52 15.42 -10.59
CA VAL A 252 6.88 16.22 -11.75
C VAL A 252 8.30 15.86 -12.16
N ILE A 253 8.51 15.68 -13.46
CA ILE A 253 9.81 15.53 -14.07
C ILE A 253 10.04 16.72 -14.99
N TYR A 254 11.00 17.55 -14.64
CA TYR A 254 11.50 18.64 -15.48
C TYR A 254 12.69 18.13 -16.28
N ALA A 255 12.76 18.43 -17.58
CA ALA A 255 13.90 18.05 -18.41
C ALA A 255 14.28 19.19 -19.39
N PRO A 256 15.14 20.15 -19.01
CA PRO A 256 16.20 20.07 -17.98
C PRO A 256 15.75 20.34 -16.53
N PRO A 257 16.64 20.20 -15.53
CA PRO A 257 16.36 20.63 -14.16
C PRO A 257 15.94 22.10 -14.07
N GLU A 258 14.88 22.39 -13.33
CA GLU A 258 14.31 23.74 -13.22
C GLU A 258 14.72 24.44 -11.92
N HIS A 259 14.64 23.75 -10.79
CA HIS A 259 14.90 24.33 -9.47
C HIS A 259 16.29 23.98 -8.92
N PRO A 260 16.83 24.75 -7.96
CA PRO A 260 18.08 24.40 -7.29
C PRO A 260 18.07 23.00 -6.64
N PHE A 261 19.24 22.37 -6.55
CA PHE A 261 19.40 21.11 -5.81
C PHE A 261 18.95 21.26 -4.35
N GLY A 262 18.16 20.30 -3.87
CA GLY A 262 17.67 20.29 -2.49
C GLY A 262 16.49 21.22 -2.21
N THR A 263 15.82 21.72 -3.27
CA THR A 263 14.64 22.59 -3.14
C THR A 263 13.54 21.91 -2.33
N VAL A 264 13.05 22.62 -1.30
CA VAL A 264 11.86 22.25 -0.53
C VAL A 264 11.07 23.54 -0.27
N HIS A 265 9.89 23.63 -0.84
CA HIS A 265 8.92 24.70 -0.60
C HIS A 265 7.80 24.14 0.27
N GLN A 266 7.67 24.64 1.50
CA GLN A 266 6.64 24.14 2.42
C GLN A 266 5.25 24.55 1.92
N THR A 267 5.15 25.78 1.43
CA THR A 267 3.90 26.38 0.96
C THR A 267 4.04 26.86 -0.49
N LYS A 268 2.89 27.09 -1.15
CA LYS A 268 2.85 27.76 -2.46
C LYS A 268 3.51 29.13 -2.42
N ALA A 269 3.33 29.89 -1.35
CA ALA A 269 3.93 31.21 -1.19
C ALA A 269 5.47 31.14 -1.21
N ASP A 270 6.07 30.14 -0.55
CA ASP A 270 7.52 29.94 -0.57
C ASP A 270 8.04 29.66 -1.99
N ALA A 271 7.27 28.91 -2.78
CA ALA A 271 7.61 28.64 -4.18
C ALA A 271 7.53 29.89 -5.04
N MET A 272 6.46 30.68 -4.90
CA MET A 272 6.28 31.93 -5.65
C MET A 272 7.30 33.01 -5.27
N GLU A 273 7.85 33.00 -4.06
CA GLU A 273 8.92 33.92 -3.66
C GLU A 273 10.29 33.53 -4.26
N ALA A 274 10.48 32.26 -4.60
CA ALA A 274 11.73 31.72 -5.14
C ALA A 274 11.84 31.79 -6.68
N GLU A 275 10.74 32.07 -7.38
CA GLU A 275 10.59 32.15 -8.85
C GLU A 275 10.57 33.62 -9.35
#